data_AF-A0A0V1FSW6-F1
#
_entry.id   AF-A0A0V1FSW6-F1
#
_cell.length_a   1.000
_cell.length_b   1.000
_cell.length_c   1.000
_cell.angle_alpha   90.00
_cell.angle_beta   90.00
_cell.angle_gamma   90.00
#
_symmetry.space_group_name_H-M   'P 1'
#
loop_
_entity.id
_entity.type
_entity.pdbx_description
1 polymer ?
#
loop_
_entity_poly.entity_id
_entity_poly.type
_entity_poly.pdbx_seq_one_letter_code
_entity_poly.pdbx_strand_id
1 'polypeptide(L)' 'MKSSKQWRKDENKNVKLPNHSEDYSCLKVGLKWLEHEKEFSATQLMLIRHIRDVAAQKKPSSFKQKFITDYIEHIYKVNI' A
#
# COMPACT_ATOMS: atom_id res chain seq x y z
N MET A 1 21.18 8.72 -19.29
CA MET A 1 20.14 7.89 -18.62
C MET A 1 19.61 8.67 -17.43
N LYS A 2 18.41 9.26 -17.51
CA LYS A 2 17.85 10.06 -16.39
C LYS A 2 17.39 9.10 -15.30
N SER A 3 17.92 9.29 -14.09
CA SER A 3 17.60 8.53 -12.88
C SER A 3 16.12 8.65 -12.53
N SER A 4 15.49 7.53 -12.16
CA SER A 4 14.05 7.35 -11.83
C SER A 4 13.48 8.27 -10.73
N LYS A 5 14.28 9.18 -10.15
CA LYS A 5 13.91 10.05 -9.03
C LYS A 5 13.22 11.35 -9.44
N GLN A 6 13.01 11.60 -10.74
CA GLN A 6 12.54 12.89 -11.25
C GLN A 6 11.02 13.11 -11.17
N TRP A 7 10.21 12.09 -10.90
CA TRP A 7 8.74 12.16 -11.04
C TRP A 7 7.96 12.80 -9.86
N ARG A 8 8.61 13.50 -8.92
CA ARG A 8 7.90 14.18 -7.82
C ARG A 8 8.40 15.61 -7.59
N LYS A 9 8.49 16.43 -8.63
CA LYS A 9 8.81 17.86 -8.47
C LYS A 9 7.80 18.78 -9.13
N ASP A 10 6.52 18.45 -8.99
CA ASP A 10 5.43 19.35 -9.32
C ASP A 10 4.57 19.54 -8.05
N GLU A 11 5.12 20.19 -7.04
CA GLU A 11 4.42 20.53 -5.80
C GLU A 11 3.36 21.61 -6.06
N ASN A 12 2.18 21.20 -6.49
CA ASN A 12 0.96 21.97 -6.23
C ASN A 12 0.65 21.83 -4.73
N LYS A 13 1.07 22.81 -3.92
CA LYS A 13 1.03 22.82 -2.44
C LYS A 13 -0.37 22.69 -1.79
N ASN A 14 -1.42 22.46 -2.57
CA ASN A 14 -2.80 22.37 -2.07
C ASN A 14 -3.52 21.05 -2.44
N VAL A 15 -2.80 20.04 -2.97
CA VAL A 15 -3.38 18.71 -3.18
C VAL A 15 -3.33 17.97 -1.86
N LYS A 16 -4.48 17.87 -1.18
CA LYS A 16 -4.65 17.02 -0.01
C LYS A 16 -4.21 15.61 -0.39
N LEU A 17 -3.10 15.13 0.20
CA LEU A 17 -2.68 13.74 0.00
C LEU A 17 -3.84 12.84 0.42
N PRO A 18 -4.20 11.84 -0.39
CA PRO A 18 -5.24 10.91 0.02
C PRO A 18 -4.81 10.24 1.32
N ASN A 19 -5.76 10.01 2.21
CA ASN A 19 -5.46 9.24 3.41
C ASN A 19 -5.25 7.76 3.03
N HIS A 20 -4.63 6.98 3.93
CA HIS A 20 -4.31 5.58 3.65
C HIS A 20 -5.54 4.73 3.23
N SER A 21 -6.75 5.09 3.69
CA SER A 21 -7.99 4.40 3.30
C SER A 21 -8.41 4.76 1.87
N GLU A 22 -8.30 6.04 1.50
CA GLU A 22 -8.57 6.54 0.15
C GLU A 22 -7.57 5.97 -0.86
N ASP A 23 -6.28 5.97 -0.56
CA ASP A 23 -5.23 5.37 -1.39
C ASP A 23 -5.49 3.88 -1.65
N TYR A 24 -5.83 3.13 -0.60
CA TYR A 24 -6.14 1.70 -0.70
C TYR A 24 -7.41 1.44 -1.53
N SER A 25 -8.43 2.28 -1.36
CA SER A 25 -9.69 2.16 -2.12
C SER A 25 -9.45 2.44 -3.60
N CYS A 26 -8.67 3.47 -3.92
CA CYS A 26 -8.31 3.82 -5.29
C CYS A 26 -7.50 2.69 -5.96
N LEU A 27 -6.50 2.15 -5.26
CA LEU A 27 -5.73 1.00 -5.72
C LEU A 27 -6.62 -0.22 -6.02
N LYS A 28 -7.58 -0.51 -5.14
CA LYS A 28 -8.51 -1.63 -5.32
C LYS A 28 -9.39 -1.47 -6.56
N VAL A 29 -9.87 -0.25 -6.84
CA VAL A 29 -10.66 0.07 -8.04
C VAL A 29 -9.80 -0.06 -9.30
N GLY A 30 -8.60 0.51 -9.29
CA GLY A 30 -7.68 0.42 -10.44
C GLY A 30 -7.27 -1.02 -10.77
N LEU A 31 -7.02 -1.86 -9.75
CA LEU A 31 -6.71 -3.27 -9.96
C LEU A 31 -7.88 -4.04 -10.58
N LYS A 32 -9.13 -3.77 -10.16
CA LYS A 32 -10.32 -4.38 -10.78
C LYS A 32 -10.48 -3.96 -12.24
N TRP A 33 -10.19 -2.71 -12.55
CA TRP A 33 -10.24 -2.19 -13.90
C TRP A 33 -9.20 -2.88 -14.80
N LEU A 34 -7.96 -2.99 -14.31
CA LEU A 34 -6.89 -3.73 -14.99
C LEU A 34 -7.25 -5.20 -15.24
N GLU A 35 -7.92 -5.87 -14.29
CA GLU A 35 -8.40 -7.25 -14.45
C GLU A 35 -9.47 -7.42 -15.54
N HIS A 36 -10.16 -6.36 -15.92
CA HIS A 36 -11.20 -6.35 -16.97
C HIS A 36 -10.71 -5.82 -18.32
N GLU A 37 -9.53 -5.21 -18.37
CA GLU A 37 -8.97 -4.64 -19.59
C GLU A 37 -8.48 -5.74 -20.55
N LYS A 38 -8.91 -5.64 -21.80
CA LYS A 38 -8.67 -6.67 -22.83
C LYS A 38 -7.21 -6.69 -23.31
N GLU A 39 -6.47 -5.62 -23.08
CA GLU A 39 -5.05 -5.49 -23.45
C GLU A 39 -4.11 -6.31 -22.56
N PHE A 40 -4.54 -6.71 -21.36
CA PHE A 40 -3.69 -7.48 -20.47
C PHE A 40 -3.76 -8.97 -20.75
N SER A 41 -2.58 -9.55 -20.99
CA SER A 41 -2.43 -11.00 -21.05
C SER A 41 -2.76 -11.66 -19.70
N ALA A 42 -3.21 -12.90 -19.73
CA ALA A 42 -3.49 -13.69 -18.53
C ALA A 42 -2.29 -13.72 -17.55
N THR A 43 -1.06 -13.78 -18.08
CA THR A 43 0.18 -13.76 -17.29
C THR A 43 0.37 -12.44 -16.54
N GLN A 44 0.13 -11.30 -17.19
CA GLN A 44 0.22 -9.99 -16.56
C GLN A 44 -0.84 -9.83 -15.45
N LEU A 45 -2.06 -10.29 -15.69
CA LEU A 45 -3.12 -10.30 -14.69
C LEU A 45 -2.77 -11.17 -13.47
N MET A 46 -2.16 -12.33 -13.71
CA MET A 46 -1.68 -13.20 -12.63
C MET A 46 -0.64 -12.51 -11.75
N LEU A 47 0.32 -11.81 -12.37
CA LEU A 47 1.36 -11.06 -11.65
C LEU A 47 0.74 -9.93 -10.80
N ILE A 48 -0.22 -9.20 -11.36
CA ILE A 48 -0.93 -8.11 -10.66
C ILE A 48 -1.68 -8.66 -9.43
N ARG A 49 -2.40 -9.77 -9.58
CA ARG A 49 -3.08 -10.46 -8.47
C ARG A 49 -2.11 -10.92 -7.39
N HIS A 50 -1.00 -11.53 -7.80
CA HIS A 50 0.02 -11.99 -6.86
C HIS A 50 0.63 -10.84 -6.05
N ILE A 51 0.96 -9.70 -6.68
CA ILE A 51 1.47 -8.52 -5.99
C ILE A 51 0.45 -7.98 -4.98
N ARG A 52 -0.83 -7.89 -5.37
CA ARG A 52 -1.92 -7.49 -4.47
C ARG A 52 -2.00 -8.40 -3.25
N ASP A 53 -1.97 -9.72 -3.47
CA ASP A 53 -2.13 -10.71 -2.40
C ASP A 53 -0.91 -10.72 -1.46
N VAL A 54 0.32 -10.59 -1.99
CA VAL A 54 1.54 -10.42 -1.19
C VAL A 54 1.49 -9.14 -0.35
N ALA A 55 1.03 -8.02 -0.92
CA ALA A 55 0.87 -6.78 -0.17
C ALA A 55 -0.17 -6.91 0.94
N ALA A 56 -1.28 -7.61 0.68
CA ALA A 56 -2.30 -7.91 1.68
C ALA A 56 -1.75 -8.82 2.81
N GLN A 57 -0.90 -9.79 2.48
CA GLN A 57 -0.25 -10.68 3.46
C GLN A 57 0.82 -9.98 4.31
N LYS A 58 1.50 -8.96 3.78
CA LYS A 58 2.47 -8.16 4.55
C LYS A 58 1.81 -7.14 5.49
N LYS A 59 0.53 -6.82 5.27
CA LYS A 59 -0.25 -5.93 6.14
C LYS A 59 -0.50 -6.49 7.56
N PRO A 60 -0.88 -7.77 7.76
CA PRO A 60 -1.06 -8.32 9.10
C PRO A 60 0.26 -8.55 9.83
N SER A 61 1.39 -8.77 9.15
CA SER A 61 2.67 -8.95 9.83
C SER A 61 3.18 -7.64 10.46
N SER A 62 3.07 -6.52 9.76
CA SER A 62 3.38 -5.20 10.34
C SER A 62 2.39 -4.79 11.41
N PHE A 63 1.10 -5.14 11.26
CA PHE A 63 0.09 -4.93 12.30
C PHE A 63 0.37 -5.73 13.56
N LYS A 64 0.77 -7.01 13.43
CA LYS A 64 1.17 -7.87 14.55
C LYS A 64 2.41 -7.32 15.27
N GLN A 65 3.42 -6.88 14.52
CA GLN A 65 4.63 -6.28 15.10
C GLN A 65 4.28 -5.01 15.89
N LYS A 66 3.50 -4.10 15.29
CA LYS A 66 3.06 -2.88 15.96
C LYS A 66 2.23 -3.16 17.22
N PHE A 67 1.29 -4.10 17.14
CA PHE A 67 0.48 -4.51 18.29
C PHE A 67 1.34 -5.06 19.44
N ILE A 68 2.33 -5.89 19.13
CA ILE A 68 3.27 -6.43 20.13
C ILE A 68 4.10 -5.29 20.75
N THR A 69 4.63 -4.37 19.93
CA THR A 69 5.39 -3.21 20.42
C THR A 69 4.55 -2.31 21.30
N ASP A 70 3.34 -1.95 20.87
CA ASP A 70 2.41 -1.09 21.61
C ASP A 70 2.01 -1.74 22.95
N TYR A 71 1.79 -3.06 22.97
CA TYR A 71 1.49 -3.82 24.19
C TYR A 71 2.67 -3.83 25.18
N ILE A 72 3.89 -4.07 24.69
CA ILE A 72 5.10 -4.05 25.52
C ILE A 72 5.33 -2.65 26.11
N GLU A 73 5.21 -1.60 25.29
CA GLU A 73 5.35 -0.22 25.75
C GLU A 73 4.30 0.15 26.82
N HIS A 74 3.05 -0.31 26.64
CA HIS A 74 2.00 -0.12 27.64
C HIS A 74 2.35 -0.78 28.99
N ILE A 75 2.84 -2.01 28.98
CA ILE A 75 3.29 -2.70 30.21
C ILE A 75 4.40 -1.92 30.91
N TYR A 76 5.39 -1.42 30.17
CA TYR A 76 6.49 -0.65 30.76
C TYR A 76 6.03 0.70 31.32
N LYS A 77 5.04 1.35 30.71
CA LYS A 77 4.48 2.62 31.20
C LYS A 77 3.58 2.47 32.42
N VAL A 78 2.92 1.32 32.59
CA VAL A 78 2.02 1.07 33.73
C VAL A 78 2.77 0.55 34.97
N ASN A 79 3.96 -0.05 34.78
CA ASN A 79 4.78 -0.62 35.86
C ASN A 79 5.92 0.31 36.34
N ILE A 80 5.89 1.60 35.98
CA ILE A 80 6.72 2.69 36.52
C ILE A 80 5.78 3.70 37.16
#